data_AF-A0A0A2I562-F1
#
_entry.id   AF-A0A0A2I562-F1
#
_cell.length_a   1.000
_cell.length_b   1.000
_cell.length_c   1.000
_cell.angle_alpha   90.00
_cell.angle_beta   90.00
_cell.angle_gamma   90.00
#
_symmetry.space_group_name_H-M   'P 1'
#
loop_
_entity.id
_entity.type
_entity.pdbx_description
1 polymer ?
#
loop_
_entity_poly.entity_id
_entity_poly.type
_entity_poly.pdbx_seq_one_letter_code
_entity_poly.pdbx_strand_id
1 'polypeptide(L)'
;MFIEEGVNVVICEAHRGGQFDATNFVQRPAITAITKISRDHVENLGGNLQHIAWHKSGIFRDQALALSVPQDQEVEGEIERRAAEIGAPFQFISNKKALLEFLENDQIENIPPEQRENCALAAKIAHGFLHQSLDGREVLA
;
A
#
# COMPACT_ATOMS: atom_id res chain seq x y z
N MET A 1 -21.90 9.87 -0.05
CA MET A 1 -20.90 10.55 0.80
C MET A 1 -19.72 11.06 -0.02
N PHE A 2 -18.61 10.34 -0.30
CA PHE A 2 -17.43 10.93 -0.96
C PHE A 2 -17.71 11.60 -2.33
N ILE A 3 -18.59 11.00 -3.14
CA ILE A 3 -19.01 11.58 -4.44
C ILE A 3 -19.80 12.88 -4.22
N GLU A 4 -20.66 12.92 -3.20
CA GLU A 4 -21.48 14.11 -2.88
C GLU A 4 -20.62 15.25 -2.31
N GLU A 5 -19.56 14.91 -1.57
CA GLU A 5 -18.58 15.87 -1.03
C GLU A 5 -17.59 16.37 -2.10
N GLY A 6 -17.62 15.83 -3.33
CA GLY A 6 -16.79 16.31 -4.43
C GLY A 6 -15.27 16.14 -4.22
N VAL A 7 -14.84 15.13 -3.46
CA VAL A 7 -13.41 14.93 -3.14
C VAL A 7 -12.62 14.46 -4.36
N ASN A 8 -11.40 14.98 -4.55
CA ASN A 8 -10.51 14.55 -5.63
C ASN A 8 -9.83 13.21 -5.35
N VAL A 9 -9.64 12.86 -4.07
CA VAL A 9 -8.90 11.67 -3.63
C VAL A 9 -9.59 11.05 -2.43
N VAL A 10 -9.63 9.72 -2.40
CA VAL A 10 -10.06 8.94 -1.24
C VAL A 10 -8.94 8.00 -0.83
N ILE A 11 -8.54 8.05 0.44
CA ILE A 11 -7.70 7.04 1.05
C ILE A 11 -8.64 6.03 1.71
N CYS A 12 -8.63 4.78 1.23
CA CYS A 12 -9.52 3.74 1.70
C CYS A 12 -8.72 2.67 2.46
N GLU A 13 -8.86 2.65 3.78
CA GLU A 13 -8.26 1.63 4.64
C GLU A 13 -9.10 0.34 4.62
N ALA A 14 -8.43 -0.81 4.48
CA ALA A 14 -9.08 -2.11 4.69
C ALA A 14 -9.17 -2.42 6.19
N HIS A 15 -10.30 -2.94 6.68
CA HIS A 15 -10.48 -3.18 8.11
C HIS A 15 -9.68 -4.40 8.57
N ARG A 16 -10.20 -5.59 8.29
CA ARG A 16 -9.56 -6.87 8.68
C ARG A 16 -9.05 -7.66 7.48
N GLY A 17 -9.31 -7.19 6.26
CA GLY A 17 -9.11 -7.99 5.07
C GLY A 17 -8.32 -7.36 3.94
N GLY A 18 -8.36 -8.04 2.80
CA GLY A 18 -7.94 -7.55 1.51
C GLY A 18 -8.84 -8.14 0.44
N GLN A 19 -8.61 -9.39 0.04
CA GLN A 19 -9.35 -10.09 -1.01
C GLN A 19 -10.88 -10.03 -0.84
N PHE A 20 -11.37 -10.26 0.38
CA PHE A 20 -12.81 -10.31 0.69
C PHE A 20 -13.27 -9.16 1.59
N ASP A 21 -12.47 -8.09 1.73
CA ASP A 21 -12.88 -6.94 2.53
C ASP A 21 -14.02 -6.18 1.84
N ALA A 22 -14.94 -5.64 2.63
CA ALA A 22 -16.05 -4.84 2.12
C ALA A 22 -15.56 -3.58 1.40
N THR A 23 -14.34 -3.10 1.69
CA THR A 23 -13.71 -1.97 0.99
C THR A 23 -13.06 -2.34 -0.34
N ASN A 24 -12.95 -3.63 -0.67
CA ASN A 24 -12.31 -4.13 -1.88
C ASN A 24 -13.19 -4.00 -3.15
N PHE A 25 -14.08 -3.00 -3.20
CA PHE A 25 -14.99 -2.74 -4.33
C PHE A 25 -14.40 -1.80 -5.38
N VAL A 26 -13.30 -1.10 -5.07
CA VAL A 26 -12.65 -0.17 -5.99
C VAL A 26 -11.96 -0.96 -7.10
N GLN A 27 -12.49 -0.88 -8.32
CA GLN A 27 -11.99 -1.67 -9.46
C GLN A 27 -10.70 -1.11 -10.06
N ARG A 28 -10.51 0.21 -10.00
CA ARG A 28 -9.37 0.93 -10.60
C ARG A 28 -8.76 1.93 -9.59
N PRO A 29 -8.16 1.46 -8.48
CA PRO A 29 -7.42 2.31 -7.58
C PRO A 29 -6.18 2.87 -8.30
N ALA A 30 -5.80 4.10 -8.00
CA ALA A 30 -4.56 4.68 -8.55
C ALA A 30 -3.32 3.97 -8.01
N ILE A 31 -3.34 3.65 -6.71
CA ILE A 31 -2.27 2.97 -5.97
C ILE A 31 -2.91 2.06 -4.93
N THR A 32 -2.30 0.91 -4.68
CA THR A 32 -2.62 0.02 -3.55
C THR A 32 -1.37 -0.19 -2.71
N ALA A 33 -1.54 -0.36 -1.40
CA ALA A 33 -0.41 -0.45 -0.50
C ALA A 33 -0.65 -1.39 0.68
N ILE A 34 0.41 -2.09 1.10
CA ILE A 34 0.42 -2.99 2.24
C ILE A 34 1.45 -2.50 3.26
N THR A 35 0.99 -2.22 4.48
CA THR A 35 1.84 -1.94 5.64
C THR A 35 2.41 -3.24 6.22
N LYS A 36 3.24 -3.16 7.28
CA LYS A 36 3.83 -4.34 7.90
C LYS A 36 2.76 -5.36 8.30
N ILE A 37 2.92 -6.61 7.89
CA ILE A 37 2.04 -7.71 8.28
C ILE A 37 2.56 -8.30 9.58
N SER A 38 1.84 -8.11 10.69
CA SER A 38 2.23 -8.67 11.99
C SER A 38 1.84 -10.15 12.12
N ARG A 39 2.64 -10.90 12.89
CA ARG A 39 2.35 -12.28 13.34
C ARG A 39 1.15 -12.34 14.29
N ASP A 40 0.78 -11.24 14.95
CA ASP A 40 -0.38 -11.16 15.85
C ASP A 40 -1.73 -11.49 15.16
N HIS A 41 -1.74 -11.48 13.82
CA HIS A 41 -2.88 -11.86 13.01
C HIS A 41 -3.11 -13.38 12.93
N VAL A 42 -2.10 -14.20 13.25
CA VAL A 42 -2.21 -15.67 13.19
C VAL A 42 -3.17 -16.19 14.27
N GLU A 43 -3.15 -15.60 15.47
CA GLU A 43 -4.02 -16.00 16.59
C GLU A 43 -5.50 -15.65 16.36
N ASN A 44 -5.79 -14.63 15.54
CA ASN A 44 -7.15 -14.10 15.35
C ASN A 44 -7.86 -14.56 14.07
N LEU A 45 -7.12 -15.05 13.07
CA LEU A 45 -7.67 -15.43 11.75
C LEU A 45 -7.49 -16.92 11.44
N GLY A 46 -6.62 -17.63 12.15
CA GLY A 46 -6.17 -18.97 11.79
C GLY A 46 -5.30 -18.98 10.53
N GLY A 47 -4.45 -20.00 10.38
CA GLY A 47 -3.60 -20.19 9.20
C GLY A 47 -2.12 -19.84 9.43
N ASN A 48 -1.41 -19.51 8.35
CA ASN A 48 0.00 -19.14 8.35
C ASN A 48 0.18 -17.71 7.77
N LEU A 49 1.38 -17.13 7.93
CA LEU A 49 1.67 -15.77 7.44
C LEU A 49 1.47 -15.63 5.93
N GLN A 50 1.71 -16.69 5.16
CA GLN A 50 1.47 -16.72 3.71
C GLN A 50 -0.01 -16.53 3.40
N HIS A 51 -0.92 -17.20 4.11
CA HIS A 51 -2.35 -17.02 3.92
C HIS A 51 -2.81 -15.58 4.22
N ILE A 52 -2.22 -14.95 5.24
CA ILE A 52 -2.50 -13.54 5.58
C ILE A 52 -1.96 -12.62 4.47
N ALA A 53 -0.75 -12.88 3.97
CA ALA A 53 -0.15 -12.15 2.87
C ALA A 53 -0.99 -12.25 1.60
N TRP A 54 -1.43 -13.46 1.24
CA TRP A 54 -2.35 -13.71 0.12
C TRP A 54 -3.65 -12.91 0.27
N HIS A 55 -4.25 -12.95 1.46
CA HIS A 55 -5.50 -12.25 1.70
C HIS A 55 -5.32 -10.73 1.60
N LYS A 56 -4.29 -10.15 2.23
CA LYS A 56 -4.03 -8.71 2.19
C LYS A 56 -3.67 -8.22 0.78
N SER A 57 -2.89 -9.00 0.02
CA SER A 57 -2.53 -8.68 -1.37
C SER A 57 -3.68 -8.85 -2.38
N GLY A 58 -4.84 -9.36 -1.95
CA GLY A 58 -6.06 -9.35 -2.76
C GLY A 58 -6.64 -7.95 -3.06
N ILE A 59 -6.09 -6.89 -2.47
CA ILE A 59 -6.42 -5.51 -2.85
C ILE A 59 -5.74 -5.07 -4.16
N PHE A 60 -4.68 -5.76 -4.59
CA PHE A 60 -3.96 -5.41 -5.81
C PHE A 60 -4.88 -5.47 -7.04
N ARG A 61 -4.55 -4.65 -8.04
CA ARG A 61 -5.29 -4.55 -9.29
C ARG A 61 -4.32 -4.48 -10.45
N ASP A 62 -4.72 -5.07 -11.57
CA ASP A 62 -3.99 -4.97 -12.82
C ASP A 62 -3.75 -3.49 -13.17
N GLN A 63 -2.55 -3.20 -13.66
CA GLN A 63 -2.08 -1.85 -14.04
C GLN A 63 -2.02 -0.80 -12.92
N ALA A 64 -2.54 -1.07 -11.71
CA ALA A 64 -2.42 -0.18 -10.57
C ALA A 64 -1.10 -0.44 -9.84
N LEU A 65 -0.36 0.63 -9.53
CA LEU A 65 0.88 0.50 -8.76
C LEU A 65 0.58 -0.08 -7.37
N ALA A 66 1.23 -1.20 -7.06
CA ALA A 66 1.16 -1.87 -5.77
C ALA A 66 2.46 -1.64 -4.99
N LEU A 67 2.34 -1.25 -3.73
CA LEU A 67 3.47 -0.94 -2.85
C LEU A 67 3.40 -1.77 -1.57
N SER A 68 4.56 -2.10 -1.00
CA SER A 68 4.64 -2.62 0.37
C SER A 68 5.91 -2.13 1.05
N VAL A 69 5.91 -2.08 2.38
CA VAL A 69 7.16 -2.04 3.15
C VAL A 69 7.80 -3.45 3.16
N PRO A 70 9.11 -3.59 3.44
CA PRO A 70 9.76 -4.90 3.57
C PRO A 70 9.07 -5.79 4.61
N GLN A 71 9.02 -7.09 4.35
CA GLN A 71 8.35 -8.08 5.20
C GLN A 71 9.30 -9.23 5.56
N ASP A 72 8.82 -10.20 6.33
CA ASP A 72 9.51 -11.48 6.45
C ASP A 72 9.53 -12.18 5.08
N GLN A 73 10.60 -12.91 4.77
CA GLN A 73 10.81 -13.53 3.44
C GLN A 73 9.61 -14.36 2.93
N GLU A 74 8.92 -15.07 3.83
CA GLU A 74 7.74 -15.87 3.49
C GLU A 74 6.53 -15.01 3.08
N VAL A 75 6.40 -13.80 3.64
CA VAL A 75 5.35 -12.83 3.32
C VAL A 75 5.72 -12.11 2.03
N GLU A 76 6.98 -11.70 1.88
CA GLU A 76 7.44 -11.02 0.66
C GLU A 76 7.19 -11.86 -0.58
N GLY A 77 7.61 -13.14 -0.54
CA GLY A 77 7.44 -14.05 -1.67
C GLY A 77 5.97 -14.25 -2.06
N GLU A 78 5.05 -14.26 -1.10
CA GLU A 78 3.62 -14.37 -1.39
C GLU A 78 3.03 -13.09 -1.98
N ILE A 79 3.43 -11.91 -1.48
CA ILE A 79 2.99 -10.62 -2.03
C ILE A 79 3.47 -10.46 -3.47
N GLU A 80 4.74 -10.76 -3.75
CA GLU A 80 5.32 -10.70 -5.10
C GLU A 80 4.61 -11.67 -6.05
N ARG A 81 4.40 -12.91 -5.61
CA ARG A 81 3.66 -13.92 -6.38
C ARG A 81 2.26 -13.42 -6.72
N ARG A 82 1.56 -12.82 -5.75
CA ARG A 82 0.21 -12.28 -5.95
C ARG A 82 0.19 -11.11 -6.93
N ALA A 83 1.14 -10.18 -6.80
CA ALA A 83 1.28 -9.07 -7.73
C ALA A 83 1.49 -9.56 -9.17
N ALA A 84 2.36 -10.55 -9.36
CA ALA A 84 2.62 -11.16 -10.66
C ALA A 84 1.39 -11.88 -11.24
N GLU A 85 0.63 -12.62 -10.43
CA GLU A 85 -0.63 -13.25 -10.85
C GLU A 85 -1.67 -12.25 -11.35
N ILE A 86 -1.75 -11.10 -10.69
CA ILE A 86 -2.72 -10.04 -10.98
C ILE A 86 -2.27 -9.16 -12.15
N GLY A 87 -0.96 -9.12 -12.46
CA GLY A 87 -0.39 -8.16 -13.41
C GLY A 87 -0.15 -6.77 -12.82
N ALA A 88 -0.12 -6.65 -11.49
CA ALA A 88 0.10 -5.38 -10.81
C ALA A 88 1.60 -4.99 -10.84
N PRO A 89 1.98 -3.80 -11.34
CA PRO A 89 3.33 -3.27 -11.14
C PRO A 89 3.61 -3.16 -9.64
N PHE A 90 4.63 -3.85 -9.14
CA PHE A 90 4.88 -3.96 -7.71
C PHE A 90 6.32 -3.62 -7.32
N GLN A 91 6.48 -2.96 -6.17
CA GLN A 91 7.78 -2.72 -5.56
C GLN A 91 7.69 -2.65 -4.03
N PHE A 92 8.73 -3.13 -3.36
CA PHE A 92 8.96 -2.83 -1.95
C PHE A 92 9.62 -1.45 -1.78
N ILE A 93 9.13 -0.67 -0.83
CA ILE A 93 9.68 0.64 -0.46
C ILE A 93 10.39 0.49 0.87
N SER A 94 11.72 0.45 0.82
CA SER A 94 12.56 0.41 2.01
C SER A 94 13.31 1.71 2.23
N ASN A 95 13.64 1.96 3.50
CA ASN A 95 14.77 2.79 3.96
C ASN A 95 14.54 4.31 4.10
N LYS A 96 15.36 4.91 4.97
CA LYS A 96 15.60 6.34 5.17
C LYS A 96 15.78 7.10 3.85
N LYS A 97 16.33 6.46 2.82
CA LYS A 97 16.49 7.04 1.48
C LYS A 97 15.15 7.45 0.85
N ALA A 98 14.10 6.65 0.97
CA ALA A 98 12.78 7.01 0.46
C ALA A 98 12.20 8.21 1.22
N LEU A 99 12.44 8.31 2.53
CA LEU A 99 12.05 9.51 3.30
C LEU A 99 12.90 10.73 2.92
N LEU A 100 14.19 10.56 2.65
CA LEU A 100 15.09 11.64 2.22
C LEU A 100 14.74 12.21 0.83
N GLU A 101 13.90 11.53 0.04
CA GLU A 101 13.29 12.12 -1.16
C GLU A 101 12.32 13.27 -0.80
N PHE A 102 11.80 13.29 0.43
CA PHE A 102 10.68 14.14 0.84
C PHE A 102 10.94 14.98 2.10
N LEU A 103 11.84 14.54 2.97
CA LEU A 103 12.08 15.11 4.30
C LEU A 103 13.57 15.35 4.55
N GLU A 104 13.87 16.37 5.35
CA GLU A 104 15.21 16.63 5.88
C GLU A 104 15.59 15.64 7.00
N ASN A 105 16.88 15.51 7.30
CA ASN A 105 17.37 14.51 8.27
C ASN A 105 16.78 14.70 9.68
N ASP A 106 16.67 15.93 10.14
CA ASP A 106 16.11 16.30 11.45
C ASP A 106 14.61 15.96 11.53
N GLN A 107 13.87 16.16 10.44
CA GLN A 107 12.46 15.78 10.34
C GLN A 107 12.29 14.26 10.45
N ILE A 108 13.17 13.48 9.81
CA ILE A 108 13.15 12.00 9.90
C ILE A 108 13.51 11.53 11.31
N GLU A 109 14.46 12.19 11.96
CA GLU A 109 14.89 11.86 13.32
C GLU A 109 13.76 12.08 14.35
N ASN A 110 12.89 13.07 14.11
CA ASN A 110 11.70 13.32 14.90
C ASN A 110 10.56 12.30 14.70
N ILE A 111 10.63 11.44 13.67
CA ILE A 111 9.66 10.36 13.47
C ILE A 111 10.05 9.16 14.35
N PRO A 112 9.12 8.65 15.20
CA PRO A 112 9.35 7.44 15.98
C PRO A 112 9.84 6.30 15.08
N PRO A 113 10.90 5.55 15.46
CA PRO A 113 11.51 4.53 14.61
C PRO A 113 10.52 3.55 13.99
N GLU A 114 9.53 3.11 14.77
CA GLU A 114 8.45 2.21 14.38
C GLU A 114 7.47 2.79 13.34
N GLN A 115 7.42 4.12 13.19
CA GLN A 115 6.57 4.79 12.22
C GLN A 115 7.30 5.15 10.92
N ARG A 116 8.63 5.04 10.87
CA ARG A 116 9.42 5.48 9.71
C ARG A 116 9.04 4.74 8.43
N GLU A 117 8.77 3.44 8.51
CA GLU A 117 8.33 2.64 7.36
C GLU A 117 6.93 3.06 6.88
N ASN A 118 6.00 3.32 7.80
CA ASN A 118 4.67 3.81 7.47
C ASN A 118 4.74 5.19 6.82
N CYS A 119 5.57 6.09 7.34
CA CYS A 119 5.80 7.41 6.76
C CYS A 119 6.44 7.31 5.37
N ALA A 120 7.41 6.41 5.18
CA ALA A 120 8.04 6.18 3.88
C ALA A 120 7.02 5.71 2.84
N LEU A 121 6.19 4.74 3.21
CA LEU A 121 5.13 4.22 2.36
C LEU A 121 4.12 5.32 2.02
N ALA A 122 3.64 6.07 3.01
CA ALA A 122 2.70 7.17 2.82
C ALA A 122 3.24 8.25 1.89
N ALA A 123 4.50 8.68 2.10
CA ALA A 123 5.14 9.68 1.25
C ALA A 123 5.28 9.19 -0.19
N LYS A 124 5.62 7.90 -0.38
CA LYS A 124 5.72 7.32 -1.73
C LYS A 124 4.37 7.19 -2.42
N ILE A 125 3.31 6.85 -1.69
CA ILE A 125 1.93 6.84 -2.22
C ILE A 125 1.54 8.25 -2.67
N ALA A 126 1.75 9.26 -1.82
CA ALA A 126 1.41 10.65 -2.15
C ALA A 126 2.20 11.14 -3.36
N HIS A 127 3.52 10.92 -3.39
CA HIS A 127 4.35 11.28 -4.54
C HIS A 127 3.92 10.55 -5.81
N GLY A 128 3.69 9.24 -5.73
CA GLY A 128 3.22 8.43 -6.85
C GLY A 128 1.89 8.91 -7.39
N PHE A 129 0.94 9.28 -6.53
CA PHE A 129 -0.35 9.81 -6.94
C PHE A 129 -0.21 11.19 -7.62
N LEU A 130 0.61 12.08 -7.07
CA LEU A 130 0.82 13.43 -7.61
C LEU A 130 1.61 13.45 -8.92
N HIS A 131 2.47 12.45 -9.17
CA HIS A 131 3.38 12.40 -10.32
C HIS A 131 3.07 11.27 -11.32
N GLN A 132 2.01 10.49 -11.12
CA GLN A 132 1.49 9.67 -12.20
C GLN A 132 1.10 10.63 -13.34
N SER A 133 1.80 10.56 -14.47
CA SER A 133 1.30 11.11 -15.74
C SER A 133 -0.05 10.45 -15.95
N LEU A 134 -1.12 11.19 -15.67
CA LEU A 134 -2.46 10.78 -16.01
C LEU A 134 -2.49 10.77 -17.53
N ASP A 135 -2.27 9.60 -18.14
CA ASP A 135 -2.40 9.37 -19.58
C ASP A 135 -3.86 9.70 -20.00
N GLY A 136 -4.12 10.99 -20.22
CA GLY A 136 -5.35 11.55 -20.76
C GLY A 136 -6.52 11.77 -19.80
N ARG A 137 -6.34 11.76 -18.47
CA ARG A 137 -7.42 12.15 -17.53
C ARG A 137 -6.97 13.31 -16.66
N GLU A 138 -7.39 14.51 -17.00
CA GLU A 138 -7.29 15.67 -16.11
C GLU A 138 -7.88 15.31 -14.74
N VAL A 139 -7.05 15.28 -13.71
CA VAL A 139 -7.50 15.55 -12.35
C VAL A 139 -7.64 17.06 -12.30
N LEU A 140 -8.89 17.53 -12.31
CA LEU A 140 -9.26 18.94 -12.24
C LEU A 140 -8.44 19.62 -11.12
N ALA A 141 -7.51 20.48 -11.55
CA ALA A 141 -7.01 21.59 -10.75
C ALA A 141 -7.96 22.78 -10.90
#